data_AF-A0A811MWD7-F1
#
_entry.id   AF-A0A811MWD7-F1
#
_cell.length_a   1.000
_cell.length_b   1.000
_cell.length_c   1.000
_cell.angle_alpha   90.00
_cell.angle_beta   90.00
_cell.angle_gamma   90.00
#
_symmetry.space_group_name_H-M   'P 1'
#
loop_
_entity.id
_entity.type
_entity.pdbx_description
1 polymer ?
#
loop_
_entity_poly.entity_id
_entity_poly.type
_entity_poly.pdbx_seq_one_letter_code
_entity_poly.pdbx_strand_id
1 'polypeptide(L)'
;MENMLAQLFEGLETPRSSTEIVSKVLSQTSAASTFLKNAGLQTPGSKSAGSVAREAQLQEQLQAEKTRADLLQQELDTLKKKGEETEDALAKTQEVVLRTQQEMEEFKKKQEANDLLLEIDLEHQRSNVSYLACSALAKYLSVVAVVTQCLEQVGYVTCERICV
;
A
#
# COMPACT_ATOMS: atom_id res chain seq x y z
N MET A 1 -106.29 -26.31 43.04
CA MET A 1 -105.15 -25.44 42.68
C MET A 1 -104.12 -25.64 43.78
N GLU A 2 -103.20 -26.61 43.62
CA GLU A 2 -101.87 -26.43 42.97
C GLU A 2 -101.01 -25.44 43.78
N ASN A 3 -99.72 -25.63 44.13
CA ASN A 3 -98.70 -26.61 43.80
C ASN A 3 -97.53 -26.50 44.81
N MET A 4 -96.90 -27.66 45.07
CA MET A 4 -95.47 -27.97 45.29
C MET A 4 -94.44 -26.94 45.81
N LEU A 5 -93.75 -27.39 46.89
CA LEU A 5 -92.29 -27.45 47.13
C LEU A 5 -91.37 -26.36 46.54
N ALA A 6 -90.58 -25.71 47.43
CA ALA A 6 -89.12 -25.75 47.35
C ALA A 6 -88.46 -25.17 48.61
N GLN A 7 -87.68 -26.01 49.30
CA GLN A 7 -86.59 -25.64 50.19
C GLN A 7 -85.43 -24.99 49.40
N LEU A 8 -84.43 -24.51 50.16
CA LEU A 8 -83.03 -24.14 49.81
C LEU A 8 -82.79 -22.61 49.80
N PHE A 9 -82.05 -22.09 50.80
CA PHE A 9 -80.60 -21.77 50.72
C PHE A 9 -80.44 -20.41 50.00
N GLU A 10 -79.82 -19.35 50.49
CA GLU A 10 -78.63 -19.11 51.30
C GLU A 10 -78.74 -17.68 51.86
N GLY A 11 -78.20 -17.35 53.02
CA GLY A 11 -76.77 -17.07 53.14
C GLY A 11 -76.45 -15.68 52.58
N LEU A 12 -76.55 -14.69 53.46
CA LEU A 12 -75.83 -13.42 53.45
C LEU A 12 -74.47 -13.56 52.73
N GLU A 13 -74.21 -12.77 51.67
CA GLU A 13 -72.92 -12.12 51.35
C GLU A 13 -73.03 -11.27 50.06
N THR A 14 -72.29 -10.17 50.04
CA THR A 14 -72.23 -9.06 49.07
C THR A 14 -72.23 -9.43 47.56
N PRO A 15 -72.73 -8.54 46.67
CA PRO A 15 -72.65 -8.76 45.22
C PRO A 15 -71.18 -8.71 44.76
N ARG A 16 -70.62 -9.86 44.38
CA ARG A 16 -69.29 -9.96 43.76
C ARG A 16 -69.23 -9.07 42.52
N SER A 17 -68.25 -8.17 42.46
CA SER A 17 -68.03 -7.29 41.32
C SER A 17 -67.78 -8.10 40.05
N SER A 18 -68.35 -7.68 38.92
CA SER A 18 -68.20 -8.35 37.61
C SER A 18 -66.73 -8.52 37.23
N THR A 19 -65.88 -7.58 37.60
CA THR A 19 -64.42 -7.62 37.39
C THR A 19 -63.76 -8.75 38.18
N GLU A 20 -64.22 -9.03 39.39
CA GLU A 20 -63.70 -10.10 40.24
C GLU A 20 -64.12 -11.48 39.73
N ILE A 21 -65.37 -11.59 39.26
CA ILE A 21 -65.89 -12.81 38.63
C ILE A 21 -65.11 -13.12 37.34
N VAL A 22 -64.92 -12.13 36.48
CA VAL A 22 -64.12 -12.28 35.25
C VAL A 22 -62.68 -12.63 35.57
N SER A 23 -62.05 -11.98 36.56
CA SER A 23 -60.70 -12.33 36.99
C SER A 23 -60.60 -13.77 37.48
N LYS A 24 -61.57 -14.25 38.27
CA LYS A 24 -61.58 -15.61 38.81
C LYS A 24 -61.80 -16.66 37.72
N VAL A 25 -62.73 -16.40 36.79
CA VAL A 25 -62.97 -17.28 35.63
C VAL A 25 -61.74 -17.32 34.72
N LEU A 26 -61.12 -16.17 34.45
CA LEU A 26 -59.90 -16.12 33.66
C LEU A 26 -58.75 -16.86 34.35
N SER A 27 -58.54 -16.68 35.67
CA SER A 27 -57.51 -17.42 36.41
C SER A 27 -57.77 -18.94 36.48
N GLN A 28 -59.03 -19.37 36.53
CA GLN A 28 -59.40 -20.79 36.52
C GLN A 28 -59.29 -21.42 35.12
N THR A 29 -59.56 -20.65 34.07
CA THR A 29 -59.64 -21.15 32.69
C THR A 29 -58.36 -20.90 31.89
N SER A 30 -57.47 -20.00 32.35
CA SER A 30 -56.25 -19.60 31.64
C SER A 30 -55.26 -20.73 31.42
N ALA A 31 -55.17 -21.69 32.35
CA ALA A 31 -54.27 -22.83 32.22
C ALA A 31 -54.79 -23.90 31.24
N ALA A 32 -56.11 -23.96 31.02
CA ALA A 32 -56.76 -24.96 30.17
C ALA A 32 -57.14 -24.44 28.77
N SER A 33 -57.14 -23.12 28.55
CA SER A 33 -57.53 -22.51 27.29
C SER A 33 -56.42 -22.58 26.24
N THR A 34 -56.60 -23.42 25.22
CA THR A 34 -55.77 -23.45 24.01
C THR A 34 -55.80 -22.15 23.22
N PHE A 35 -56.91 -21.39 23.28
CA PHE A 35 -57.04 -20.10 22.61
C PHE A 35 -56.03 -19.07 23.14
N LEU A 36 -55.91 -18.94 24.47
CA LEU A 36 -54.96 -18.00 25.09
C LEU A 36 -53.50 -18.41 24.86
N LYS A 37 -53.24 -19.71 24.84
CA LYS A 37 -51.92 -20.28 24.51
C LYS A 37 -51.52 -19.97 23.06
N ASN A 38 -52.48 -20.07 22.12
CA ASN A 38 -52.25 -19.79 20.70
C ASN A 38 -52.16 -18.28 20.41
N ALA A 39 -52.90 -17.45 21.15
CA ALA A 39 -52.86 -15.99 21.04
C ALA A 39 -51.60 -15.36 21.67
N GLY A 40 -50.69 -16.15 22.25
CA GLY A 40 -49.47 -15.67 22.90
C GLY A 40 -49.69 -14.96 24.24
N LEU A 41 -50.93 -14.94 24.75
CA LEU A 41 -51.33 -14.31 26.01
C LEU A 41 -51.05 -15.23 27.21
N GLN A 42 -49.83 -15.81 27.25
CA GLN A 42 -49.44 -16.68 28.36
C GLN A 42 -49.36 -15.87 29.67
N THR A 43 -49.76 -16.53 30.76
CA THR A 43 -49.75 -15.97 32.11
C THR A 43 -48.38 -15.37 32.47
N PRO A 44 -48.34 -14.24 33.21
CA PRO A 44 -47.10 -13.69 33.72
C PRO A 44 -46.59 -14.60 34.83
N GLY A 45 -45.78 -15.61 34.52
CA GLY A 45 -45.28 -16.50 35.59
C GLY A 45 -44.44 -17.70 35.20
N SER A 46 -44.32 -18.08 33.93
CA SER A 46 -43.38 -19.15 33.59
C SER A 46 -42.81 -18.94 32.20
N LYS A 47 -41.61 -18.34 32.16
CA LYS A 47 -40.68 -18.60 31.07
C LYS A 47 -40.57 -20.12 30.98
N SER A 48 -41.08 -20.73 29.90
CA SER A 48 -40.94 -22.17 29.71
C SER A 48 -39.45 -22.52 29.70
N ALA A 49 -39.07 -23.70 30.19
CA ALA A 49 -37.67 -24.13 30.20
C ALA A 49 -37.01 -24.00 28.81
N GLY A 50 -37.78 -24.17 27.74
CA GLY A 50 -37.33 -23.92 26.35
C GLY A 50 -37.03 -22.46 26.04
N SER A 51 -37.77 -21.49 26.60
CA SER A 51 -37.47 -20.06 26.42
C SER A 51 -36.20 -19.63 27.16
N VAL A 52 -35.98 -20.15 28.37
CA VAL A 52 -34.76 -19.88 29.16
C VAL A 52 -33.53 -20.49 28.50
N ALA A 53 -33.65 -21.73 28.01
CA ALA A 53 -32.57 -22.38 27.26
C ALA A 53 -32.20 -21.64 25.98
N ARG A 54 -33.20 -21.13 25.24
CA ARG A 54 -32.97 -20.34 24.02
C ARG A 54 -32.34 -18.98 24.32
N GLU A 55 -32.74 -18.33 25.42
CA GLU A 55 -32.16 -17.05 25.86
C GLU A 55 -30.69 -17.22 26.29
N ALA A 56 -30.36 -18.31 26.99
CA ALA A 56 -28.98 -18.67 27.33
C ALA A 56 -28.13 -18.96 26.07
N GLN A 57 -28.66 -19.73 25.11
CA GLN A 57 -27.98 -20.02 23.85
C GLN A 57 -27.69 -18.75 23.03
N LEU A 58 -28.63 -17.80 22.98
CA LEU A 58 -28.44 -16.52 22.29
C LEU A 58 -27.39 -15.65 22.98
N GLN A 59 -27.33 -15.64 24.31
CA GLN A 59 -26.27 -14.94 25.04
C GLN A 59 -24.89 -15.54 24.79
N GLU A 60 -24.78 -16.87 24.75
CA GLU A 60 -23.53 -17.55 24.45
C GLU A 60 -23.08 -17.25 23.01
N GLN A 61 -23.99 -17.27 22.04
CA GLN A 61 -23.70 -16.88 20.65
C GLN A 61 -23.27 -15.42 20.54
N LEU A 62 -23.90 -14.50 21.29
CA LEU A 62 -23.52 -13.09 21.30
C LEU A 62 -22.12 -12.88 21.90
N GLN A 63 -21.76 -13.63 22.95
CA GLN A 63 -20.41 -13.56 23.52
C GLN A 63 -19.36 -14.16 22.58
N ALA A 64 -19.69 -15.28 21.92
CA ALA A 64 -18.82 -15.88 20.91
C ALA A 64 -18.65 -14.97 19.67
N GLU A 65 -19.68 -14.22 19.30
CA GLU A 65 -19.61 -13.27 18.19
C GLU A 65 -18.82 -12.01 18.58
N LYS A 66 -19.04 -11.45 19.78
CA LYS A 66 -18.24 -10.32 20.28
C LYS A 66 -16.75 -10.64 20.34
N THR A 67 -16.40 -11.80 20.89
CA THR A 67 -14.99 -12.23 20.95
C THR A 67 -14.39 -12.42 19.56
N ARG A 68 -15.16 -12.91 18.58
CA ARG A 68 -14.72 -12.96 17.18
C ARG A 68 -14.57 -11.57 16.57
N ALA A 69 -15.51 -10.66 16.82
CA ALA A 69 -15.43 -9.29 16.35
C ALA A 69 -14.20 -8.56 16.91
N ASP A 70 -13.89 -8.76 18.21
CA ASP A 70 -12.71 -8.19 18.85
C ASP A 70 -11.40 -8.75 18.23
N LEU A 71 -11.35 -10.05 17.97
CA LEU A 71 -10.20 -10.68 17.28
C LEU A 71 -10.03 -10.15 15.86
N LEU A 72 -11.11 -10.04 15.10
CA LEU A 72 -11.07 -9.48 13.75
C LEU A 72 -10.66 -8.01 13.74
N GLN A 73 -11.11 -7.23 14.71
CA GLN A 73 -10.69 -5.83 14.86
C GLN A 73 -9.19 -5.73 15.13
N GLN A 74 -8.67 -6.59 16.01
CA GLN A 74 -7.23 -6.65 16.29
C GLN A 74 -6.41 -7.06 15.05
N GLU A 75 -6.90 -8.01 14.27
CA GLU A 75 -6.27 -8.41 13.01
C GLU A 75 -6.25 -7.26 12.00
N LEU A 76 -7.37 -6.53 11.86
CA LEU A 76 -7.46 -5.35 10.98
C LEU A 76 -6.51 -4.24 11.42
N ASP A 77 -6.41 -3.95 12.71
CA ASP A 77 -5.48 -2.94 13.23
C ASP A 77 -4.02 -3.35 12.96
N THR A 78 -3.71 -4.65 13.13
CA THR A 78 -2.38 -5.20 12.83
C THR A 78 -2.07 -5.13 11.34
N LEU A 79 -3.02 -5.48 10.47
CA LEU A 79 -2.90 -5.41 9.03
C LEU A 79 -2.74 -3.97 8.55
N LYS A 80 -3.52 -3.04 9.11
CA LYS A 80 -3.43 -1.62 8.80
C LYS A 80 -2.06 -1.06 9.17
N LYS A 81 -1.56 -1.37 10.37
CA LYS A 81 -0.21 -0.96 10.79
C LYS A 81 0.87 -1.52 9.88
N LYS A 82 0.79 -2.80 9.51
CA LYS A 82 1.71 -3.42 8.55
C LYS A 82 1.61 -2.75 7.17
N GLY A 83 0.41 -2.40 6.73
CA GLY A 83 0.16 -1.67 5.49
C GLY A 83 0.87 -0.31 5.48
N GLU A 84 0.66 0.49 6.53
CA GLU A 84 1.32 1.79 6.70
C GLU A 84 2.86 1.66 6.71
N GLU A 85 3.39 0.66 7.42
CA GLU A 85 4.84 0.38 7.43
C GLU A 85 5.36 -0.02 6.03
N THR A 86 4.62 -0.83 5.28
CA THR A 86 5.00 -1.22 3.91
C THR A 86 4.90 -0.06 2.92
N GLU A 87 3.91 0.81 3.05
CA GLU A 87 3.77 2.00 2.21
C GLU A 87 4.90 3.00 2.48
N ASP A 88 5.25 3.25 3.75
CA ASP A 88 6.38 4.11 4.11
C ASP A 88 7.72 3.52 3.62
N ALA A 89 7.92 2.21 3.76
CA ALA A 89 9.11 1.53 3.23
C ALA A 89 9.19 1.63 1.70
N LEU A 90 8.06 1.50 1.01
CA LEU A 90 7.97 1.64 -0.44
C LEU A 90 8.28 3.09 -0.87
N ALA A 91 7.69 4.08 -0.20
CA ALA A 91 7.94 5.49 -0.47
C ALA A 91 9.43 5.86 -0.32
N LYS A 92 10.06 5.41 0.77
CA LYS A 92 11.51 5.57 0.99
C LYS A 92 12.34 4.90 -0.11
N THR A 93 11.97 3.68 -0.49
CA THR A 93 12.67 2.96 -1.57
C THR A 93 12.55 3.72 -2.88
N GLN A 94 11.38 4.26 -3.18
CA GLN A 94 11.13 5.03 -4.40
C GLN A 94 11.93 6.33 -4.44
N GLU A 95 12.05 7.03 -3.30
CA GLU A 95 12.92 8.22 -3.19
C GLU A 95 14.39 7.86 -3.44
N VAL A 96 14.89 6.79 -2.82
CA VAL A 96 16.28 6.33 -3.01
C VAL A 96 16.54 5.96 -4.46
N VAL A 97 15.61 5.27 -5.12
CA VAL A 97 15.72 4.91 -6.54
C VAL A 97 15.79 6.16 -7.41
N LEU A 98 14.92 7.16 -7.18
CA LEU A 98 14.94 8.42 -7.92
C LEU A 98 16.27 9.17 -7.74
N ARG A 99 16.76 9.28 -6.50
CA ARG A 99 18.05 9.91 -6.22
C ARG A 99 19.20 9.18 -6.92
N THR A 100 19.23 7.85 -6.84
CA THR A 100 20.27 7.03 -7.48
C THR A 100 20.24 7.19 -9.01
N GLN A 101 19.06 7.29 -9.61
CA GLN A 101 18.93 7.54 -11.05
C GLN A 101 19.51 8.91 -11.43
N GLN A 102 19.22 9.96 -10.66
CA GLN A 102 19.78 11.30 -10.89
C GLN A 102 21.31 11.30 -10.78
N GLU A 103 21.86 10.66 -9.75
CA GLU A 103 23.32 10.54 -9.56
C GLU A 103 23.98 9.77 -10.70
N MET A 104 23.36 8.69 -11.18
CA MET A 104 23.86 7.95 -12.35
C MET A 104 23.83 8.77 -13.63
N GLU A 105 22.77 9.55 -13.88
CA GLU A 105 22.71 10.44 -15.04
C GLU A 105 23.78 11.53 -14.98
N GLU A 106 24.01 12.14 -13.82
CA GLU A 106 25.07 13.13 -13.64
C GLU A 106 26.45 12.52 -13.84
N PHE A 107 26.69 11.32 -13.28
CA PHE A 107 27.94 10.61 -13.47
C PHE A 107 28.19 10.29 -14.95
N LYS A 108 27.15 9.81 -15.65
CA LYS A 108 27.22 9.54 -17.08
C LYS A 108 27.55 10.80 -17.89
N LYS A 109 26.89 11.92 -17.63
CA LYS A 109 27.19 13.20 -18.29
C LYS A 109 28.64 13.66 -18.04
N LYS A 110 29.12 13.51 -16.81
CA LYS A 110 30.51 13.84 -16.45
C LYS A 110 31.50 12.92 -17.17
N GLN A 111 31.18 11.64 -17.30
CA GLN A 111 31.99 10.68 -18.03
C GLN A 111 32.05 11.03 -19.52
N GLU A 112 30.90 11.27 -20.16
CA GLU A 112 30.84 11.70 -21.57
C GLU A 112 31.63 13.00 -21.82
N ALA A 113 31.53 13.97 -20.91
CA ALA A 113 32.32 15.21 -21.01
C ALA A 113 33.83 14.97 -20.82
N ASN A 114 34.21 14.03 -19.96
CA ASN A 114 35.62 13.67 -19.76
C ASN A 114 36.19 12.95 -20.98
N ASP A 115 35.43 12.03 -21.57
CA ASP A 115 35.80 11.31 -22.79
C ASP A 115 36.00 12.29 -23.96
N LEU A 116 35.10 13.27 -24.12
CA LEU A 116 35.24 14.32 -25.14
C LEU A 116 36.47 15.19 -24.92
N LEU A 117 36.76 15.58 -23.67
CA LEU A 117 37.95 16.37 -23.35
C LEU A 117 39.23 15.59 -23.68
N LEU A 118 39.26 14.30 -23.35
CA LEU A 118 40.39 13.42 -23.67
C LEU A 118 40.60 13.31 -25.19
N GLU A 119 39.52 13.18 -25.96
CA GLU A 119 39.59 13.14 -27.43
C GLU A 119 40.19 14.44 -27.99
N ILE A 120 39.73 15.61 -27.50
CA ILE A 120 40.25 16.92 -27.89
C ILE A 120 41.74 17.04 -27.54
N ASP A 121 42.14 16.63 -26.34
CA ASP A 121 43.55 16.69 -25.91
C ASP A 121 44.45 15.81 -26.80
N LEU A 122 43.98 14.61 -27.15
CA LEU A 122 44.71 13.71 -28.05
C LEU A 122 44.85 14.28 -29.46
N GLU A 123 43.77 14.86 -30.02
CA GLU A 123 43.80 15.57 -31.30
C GLU A 123 44.80 16.72 -31.26
N HIS A 124 44.77 17.53 -30.19
CA HIS A 124 45.70 18.64 -30.02
C HIS A 124 47.16 18.19 -29.95
N GLN A 125 47.45 17.13 -29.20
CA GLN A 125 48.79 16.53 -29.13
C GLN A 125 49.24 16.02 -30.51
N ARG A 126 48.35 15.36 -31.25
CA ARG A 126 48.62 14.85 -32.60
C ARG A 126 48.97 16.00 -33.56
N SER A 127 48.18 17.07 -33.55
CA SER A 127 48.45 18.26 -34.37
C SER A 127 49.77 18.93 -33.99
N ASN A 128 50.07 19.07 -32.69
CA ASN A 128 51.32 19.66 -32.21
C ASN A 128 52.54 18.87 -32.66
N VAL A 129 52.52 17.54 -32.53
CA VAL A 129 53.61 16.67 -33.00
C VAL A 129 53.80 16.81 -34.51
N SER A 130 52.71 16.80 -35.28
CA SER A 130 52.77 16.98 -36.73
C SER A 130 53.35 18.35 -37.10
N TYR A 131 52.95 19.41 -36.41
CA TYR A 131 53.46 20.77 -36.65
C TYR A 131 54.97 20.86 -36.38
N LEU A 132 55.42 20.32 -35.25
CA LEU A 132 56.84 20.27 -34.89
C LEU A 132 57.66 19.48 -35.92
N ALA A 133 57.15 18.33 -36.38
CA ALA A 133 57.79 17.54 -37.43
C ALA A 133 57.88 18.30 -38.76
N CYS A 134 56.79 18.93 -39.22
CA CYS A 134 56.79 19.75 -40.43
C CYS A 134 57.76 20.94 -40.34
N SER A 135 57.78 21.64 -39.20
CA SER A 135 58.71 22.75 -38.94
C SER A 135 60.18 22.29 -38.98
N ALA A 136 60.49 21.14 -38.38
CA ALA A 136 61.83 20.56 -38.43
C ALA A 136 62.26 20.16 -39.84
N LEU A 137 61.38 19.50 -40.61
CA LEU A 137 61.63 19.13 -42.00
C LEU A 137 61.85 20.34 -42.90
N ALA A 138 61.07 21.41 -42.74
CA ALA A 138 61.23 22.64 -43.50
C ALA A 138 62.61 23.28 -43.25
N LYS A 139 63.05 23.33 -41.99
CA LYS A 139 64.40 23.82 -41.64
C LYS A 139 65.48 22.95 -42.26
N TYR A 140 65.37 21.62 -42.16
CA TYR A 140 66.33 20.70 -42.75
C TYR A 140 66.44 20.89 -44.27
N LEU A 141 65.31 20.94 -44.98
CA LEU A 141 65.27 21.16 -46.43
C LEU A 141 65.90 22.50 -46.83
N SER A 142 65.67 23.57 -46.05
CA SER A 142 66.30 24.86 -46.31
C SER A 142 67.84 24.81 -46.22
N VAL A 143 68.37 24.09 -45.23
CA VAL A 143 69.82 23.90 -45.07
C VAL A 143 70.38 23.08 -46.22
N VAL A 144 69.71 21.97 -46.58
CA VAL A 144 70.11 21.14 -47.72
C VAL A 144 70.13 21.97 -49.01
N ALA A 145 69.10 22.76 -49.28
CA ALA A 145 69.05 23.61 -50.47
C ALA A 145 70.22 24.60 -50.54
N VAL A 146 70.55 25.26 -49.43
CA VAL A 146 71.71 26.17 -49.35
C VAL A 146 73.02 25.43 -49.60
N VAL A 147 73.22 24.25 -48.98
CA VAL A 147 74.43 23.43 -49.19
C VAL A 147 74.55 22.97 -50.64
N THR A 148 73.46 22.52 -51.25
CA THR A 148 73.44 22.12 -52.66
C THR A 148 73.82 23.30 -53.56
N GLN A 149 73.26 24.49 -53.33
CA GLN A 149 73.57 25.70 -54.10
C GLN A 149 75.05 26.12 -53.95
N CYS A 150 75.63 26.01 -52.75
CA CYS A 150 77.06 26.27 -52.52
C CYS A 150 77.95 25.25 -53.26
N LEU A 151 77.59 23.96 -53.23
CA LEU A 151 78.35 22.91 -53.93
C LEU A 151 78.31 23.11 -55.45
N GLU A 152 77.17 23.51 -56.01
CA GLU A 152 77.07 23.87 -57.43
C GLU A 152 77.99 25.05 -57.76
N GLN A 153 77.96 26.14 -56.99
CA GLN A 153 78.84 27.29 -57.24
C GLN A 153 80.33 26.93 -57.18
N VAL A 154 80.75 26.13 -56.19
CA VAL A 154 82.15 25.68 -56.09
C VAL A 154 82.54 24.75 -57.24
N GLY A 155 81.62 23.87 -57.68
CA GLY A 155 81.79 23.02 -58.85
C GLY A 155 81.96 23.81 -60.16
N TYR A 156 81.17 24.86 -60.37
CA TYR A 156 81.30 25.75 -61.52
C TYR A 156 82.64 26.52 -61.52
N VAL A 157 83.04 27.07 -60.36
CA VAL A 157 84.30 27.83 -60.22
C VAL A 157 85.54 26.93 -60.40
N THR A 158 85.45 25.65 -60.04
CA THR A 158 86.57 24.69 -60.25
C THR A 158 86.65 24.20 -61.71
N CYS A 159 85.53 24.07 -62.43
CA CYS A 159 85.55 23.77 -63.87
C CYS A 159 86.14 24.93 -64.70
N GLU A 160 85.77 26.20 -64.42
CA GLU A 160 86.31 27.34 -65.16
C GLU A 160 87.82 27.53 -64.96
N ARG A 161 88.37 27.19 -63.78
CA ARG A 161 89.82 27.27 -63.52
C ARG A 161 90.66 26.14 -64.13
N ILE A 162 90.04 25.01 -64.51
CA ILE A 162 90.73 23.88 -65.14
C ILE A 162 90.71 23.98 -66.67
N CYS A 163 89.80 24.77 -67.25
CA CYS A 163 89.61 24.92 -68.70
C CYS A 163 90.30 26.15 -69.35
N VAL A 164 91.25 26.79 -68.67
CA VAL A 164 92.11 27.87 -69.23
C VAL A 164 93.55 27.41 -69.27
#